data_AF-A0A821A3D3-F1
#
_entry.id   AF-A0A821A3D3-F1
#
_cell.length_a   1.000
_cell.length_b   1.000
_cell.length_c   1.000
_cell.angle_alpha   90.00
_cell.angle_beta   90.00
_cell.angle_gamma   90.00
#
_symmetry.space_group_name_H-M   'P 1'
#
loop_
_entity.id
_entity.type
_entity.pdbx_description
1 polymer ?
#
loop_
_entity_poly.entity_id
_entity_poly.type
_entity_poly.pdbx_seq_one_letter_code
_entity_poly.pdbx_strand_id
1 'polypeptide(L)'
;MGGVVLLLAGDFRQTLPVIPKGTMADALKACWKASNLWTYVHKLELTTNMRVHLQGDLSAGRFAQEPLTLGDGKVRVDPTSGLISIPENFCNIA
;
A
#
# COMPACT_ATOMS: atom_id res chain seq x y z
N MET A 1 -7.04 -33.22 1.56
CA MET A 1 -8.30 -32.61 1.09
C MET A 1 -8.22 -31.12 1.35
N GLY A 2 -8.36 -30.32 0.29
CA GLY A 2 -8.51 -28.86 0.35
C GLY A 2 -9.90 -28.50 -0.18
N GLY A 3 -10.44 -27.37 0.26
CA GLY A 3 -11.80 -26.93 -0.09
C GLY A 3 -12.28 -25.71 0.68
N VAL A 4 -11.34 -24.98 1.31
CA VAL A 4 -11.64 -23.75 2.04
C VAL A 4 -11.47 -22.58 1.07
N VAL A 5 -12.50 -21.76 0.97
CA VAL A 5 -12.39 -20.47 0.31
C VAL A 5 -11.64 -19.53 1.24
N LEU A 6 -10.49 -19.03 0.79
CA LEU A 6 -9.69 -18.06 1.52
C LEU A 6 -9.92 -16.67 0.93
N LEU A 7 -10.49 -15.77 1.73
CA LEU A 7 -10.54 -14.35 1.40
C LEU A 7 -9.43 -13.63 2.17
N LEU A 8 -8.50 -13.03 1.42
CA LEU A 8 -7.47 -12.16 1.99
C LEU A 8 -7.93 -10.72 1.84
N ALA A 9 -7.88 -9.95 2.92
CA ALA A 9 -8.22 -8.54 2.95
C ALA A 9 -7.10 -7.75 3.63
N GLY A 10 -6.82 -6.56 3.10
CA GLY A 10 -5.79 -5.68 3.62
C GLY A 10 -5.15 -4.84 2.53
N ASP A 11 -4.28 -3.92 2.93
CA ASP A 11 -3.50 -3.10 2.02
C ASP A 11 -2.04 -3.59 2.01
N PHE A 12 -1.63 -4.25 0.92
CA PHE A 12 -0.28 -4.80 0.75
C PHE A 12 0.79 -3.75 0.42
N ARG A 13 0.43 -2.45 0.45
CA ARG A 13 1.34 -1.30 0.47
C ARG A 13 1.72 -0.89 1.91
N GLN A 14 1.12 -1.52 2.92
CA GLN A 14 1.51 -1.35 4.32
C GLN A 14 2.87 -2.02 4.62
N THR A 15 3.35 -1.83 5.84
CA THR A 15 4.65 -2.33 6.33
C THR A 15 4.81 -3.84 6.14
N LEU A 16 6.04 -4.26 5.85
CA LEU A 16 6.41 -5.68 5.76
C LEU A 16 6.17 -6.40 7.10
N PRO A 17 6.03 -7.74 7.08
CA PRO A 17 5.97 -8.54 8.31
C PRO A 17 7.20 -8.28 9.19
N VAL A 18 6.97 -8.11 10.50
CA VAL A 18 8.05 -7.96 11.47
C VAL A 18 8.63 -9.34 11.77
N ILE A 19 9.91 -9.52 11.46
CA ILE A 19 10.69 -10.70 11.83
C ILE A 19 11.67 -10.31 12.94
N PRO A 20 11.43 -10.69 14.21
CA PRO A 20 12.35 -10.34 15.30
C PRO A 20 13.76 -10.85 15.02
N LYS A 21 14.75 -9.96 15.09
CA LYS A 21 16.17 -10.25 14.77
C LYS A 21 16.41 -10.73 13.33
N GLY A 22 15.42 -10.59 12.45
CA GLY A 22 15.52 -10.96 11.03
C GLY A 22 16.11 -9.84 10.19
N THR A 23 16.55 -10.22 8.99
CA THR A 23 17.02 -9.28 7.97
C THR A 23 15.87 -8.79 7.11
N MET A 24 16.12 -7.74 6.30
CA MET A 24 15.17 -7.30 5.27
C MET A 24 14.80 -8.44 4.30
N ALA A 25 15.76 -9.30 3.95
CA ALA A 25 15.51 -10.45 3.08
C ALA A 25 14.57 -11.47 3.73
N ASP A 26 14.64 -11.65 5.06
CA ASP A 26 13.72 -12.53 5.79
C ASP A 26 12.31 -11.96 5.81
N ALA A 27 12.16 -10.65 6.03
CA ALA A 27 10.86 -9.98 5.96
C ALA A 27 10.24 -10.10 4.55
N LEU A 28 11.04 -9.95 3.49
CA LEU A 28 10.59 -10.13 2.11
C LEU A 28 10.18 -11.58 1.82
N LYS A 29 10.94 -12.57 2.28
CA LYS A 29 10.59 -14.00 2.12
C LYS A 29 9.33 -14.38 2.91
N ALA A 30 9.11 -13.74 4.06
CA ALA A 30 7.91 -13.94 4.87
C ALA A 30 6.66 -13.24 4.29
N CYS A 31 6.82 -12.32 3.32
CA CYS A 31 5.69 -11.68 2.69
C CYS A 31 4.84 -12.70 1.94
N TRP A 32 3.52 -12.62 2.10
CA TRP A 32 2.59 -13.50 1.38
C TRP A 32 2.77 -13.45 -0.14
N LYS A 33 3.12 -12.26 -0.68
CA LYS A 33 3.40 -12.08 -2.11
C LYS A 33 4.61 -12.88 -2.61
N ALA A 34 5.50 -13.35 -1.72
CA ALA A 34 6.62 -14.22 -2.06
C ALA A 34 6.25 -15.71 -2.07
N SER A 35 5.05 -16.07 -1.59
CA SER A 35 4.56 -17.45 -1.62
C SER A 35 4.28 -17.92 -3.04
N ASN A 36 4.56 -19.19 -3.33
CA ASN A 36 4.17 -19.84 -4.59
C ASN A 36 2.64 -19.80 -4.80
N LEU A 37 1.87 -19.77 -3.72
CA LEU A 37 0.41 -19.68 -3.75
C LEU A 37 -0.11 -18.35 -4.30
N TRP A 38 0.71 -17.28 -4.28
CA TRP A 38 0.32 -15.96 -4.76
C TRP A 38 -0.12 -15.96 -6.22
N THR A 39 0.46 -16.85 -7.04
CA THR A 39 0.10 -17.01 -8.46
C THR A 39 -1.34 -17.48 -8.67
N TYR A 40 -1.96 -18.09 -7.65
CA TYR A 40 -3.34 -18.56 -7.68
C TYR A 40 -4.32 -17.59 -7.01
N VAL A 41 -3.83 -16.49 -6.44
CA VAL A 41 -4.69 -15.48 -5.80
C VAL A 41 -5.35 -14.62 -6.87
N HIS A 42 -6.68 -14.63 -6.90
CA HIS A 42 -7.44 -13.68 -7.68
C HIS A 42 -7.48 -12.33 -6.96
N LYS A 43 -7.08 -11.25 -7.66
CA LYS A 43 -7.00 -9.91 -7.08
C LYS A 43 -8.30 -9.16 -7.32
N LEU A 44 -8.86 -8.62 -6.25
CA LEU A 44 -10.01 -7.72 -6.27
C LEU A 44 -9.59 -6.43 -5.56
N GLU A 45 -9.86 -5.28 -6.18
CA GLU A 45 -9.43 -3.98 -5.70
C GLU A 45 -10.64 -3.13 -5.30
N LEU A 46 -10.57 -2.54 -4.11
CA LEU A 46 -11.54 -1.51 -3.69
C LEU A 46 -11.04 -0.16 -4.20
N THR A 47 -11.83 0.50 -5.04
CA THR A 47 -11.44 1.76 -5.71
C THR A 47 -12.08 3.00 -5.07
N THR A 48 -13.06 2.82 -4.18
CA THR A 48 -13.76 3.91 -3.51
C THR A 48 -13.25 4.10 -2.09
N ASN A 49 -12.68 5.28 -1.79
CA ASN A 49 -12.40 5.69 -0.43
C ASN A 49 -13.69 6.10 0.27
N MET A 50 -14.30 5.17 1.00
CA MET A 50 -15.57 5.40 1.70
C MET A 50 -15.51 6.50 2.75
N ARG A 51 -14.34 6.75 3.37
CA ARG A 51 -14.18 7.84 4.36
C ARG A 51 -14.41 9.20 3.70
N VAL A 52 -13.78 9.42 2.55
CA VAL A 52 -13.96 10.65 1.76
C VAL A 52 -15.37 10.71 1.18
N HIS A 53 -15.85 9.60 0.62
CA HIS A 53 -17.17 9.54 -0.04
C HIS A 53 -18.33 9.89 0.91
N LEU A 54 -18.28 9.39 2.15
CA LEU A 54 -19.34 9.62 3.14
C LEU A 54 -19.27 11.01 3.78
N GLN A 55 -18.09 11.61 3.88
CA GLN A 55 -17.91 12.93 4.51
C GLN A 55 -18.15 14.09 3.53
N GLY A 56 -18.02 13.86 2.21
CA GLY A 56 -18.25 14.89 1.19
C GLY A 56 -17.23 16.04 1.20
N ASP A 57 -16.16 15.92 1.98
CA ASP A 57 -15.14 16.95 2.16
C ASP A 57 -14.10 16.90 1.03
N LEU A 58 -14.08 17.96 0.23
CA LEU A 58 -13.12 18.12 -0.87
C LEU A 58 -11.67 18.19 -0.39
N SER A 59 -11.43 18.73 0.81
CA SER A 59 -10.09 18.81 1.39
C SER A 59 -9.59 17.42 1.78
N ALA A 60 -10.43 16.60 2.42
CA ALA A 60 -10.15 15.20 2.71
C ALA A 60 -9.92 14.38 1.43
N GLY A 61 -10.65 14.68 0.35
CA GLY A 61 -10.44 14.06 -0.96
C GLY A 61 -9.07 14.39 -1.56
N ARG A 62 -8.66 15.66 -1.55
CA ARG A 62 -7.31 16.08 -1.99
C ARG A 62 -6.23 15.44 -1.13
N PHE A 63 -6.38 15.51 0.18
CA PHE A 63 -5.49 14.87 1.13
C PHE A 63 -5.34 13.37 0.84
N ALA A 64 -6.44 12.65 0.60
CA ALA A 64 -6.38 11.21 0.36
C ALA A 64 -5.65 10.81 -0.95
N GLN A 65 -5.61 11.69 -1.95
CA GLN A 65 -4.91 11.42 -3.21
C GLN A 65 -3.38 11.48 -3.07
N GLU A 66 -2.86 12.31 -2.17
CA GLU A 66 -1.41 12.44 -1.96
C GLU A 66 -0.73 11.15 -1.46
N PRO A 67 -1.12 10.54 -0.32
CA PRO A 67 -0.54 9.30 0.15
C PRO A 67 -0.91 8.12 -0.75
N LEU A 68 -2.02 8.19 -1.50
CA LEU A 68 -2.37 7.17 -2.49
C LEU A 68 -1.37 7.17 -3.66
N THR A 69 -1.07 8.36 -4.20
CA THR A 69 -0.07 8.54 -5.27
C THR A 69 1.31 8.07 -4.81
N LEU A 70 1.67 8.37 -3.56
CA LEU A 70 2.89 7.89 -2.93
C LEU A 70 2.92 6.36 -2.80
N GLY A 71 1.87 5.76 -2.24
CA GLY A 71 1.76 4.31 -2.04
C GLY A 71 1.72 3.50 -3.33
N ASP A 72 1.24 4.10 -4.43
CA ASP A 72 1.24 3.50 -5.77
C ASP A 72 2.58 3.64 -6.49
N GLY A 73 3.56 4.33 -5.90
CA GLY A 73 4.86 4.58 -6.53
C GLY A 73 4.79 5.50 -7.76
N LYS A 74 3.75 6.35 -7.84
CA LYS A 74 3.55 7.31 -8.96
C LYS A 74 4.27 8.64 -8.74
N VAL A 75 4.96 8.79 -7.62
CA VAL A 75 5.77 9.98 -7.31
C VAL A 75 7.11 9.89 -8.05
N ARG A 76 7.61 11.03 -8.52
CA ARG A 76 8.90 11.11 -9.19
C ARG A 76 10.01 10.72 -8.22
N VAL A 77 10.78 9.71 -8.61
CA VAL A 77 12.01 9.29 -7.91
C VAL A 77 13.20 9.95 -8.59
N ASP A 78 14.10 10.52 -7.79
CA ASP A 78 15.37 11.01 -8.29
C ASP A 78 16.23 9.83 -8.78
N PRO A 79 16.65 9.80 -10.06
CA PRO A 79 17.33 8.64 -10.63
C PRO A 79 18.74 8.44 -10.08
N THR A 80 19.34 9.44 -9.44
CA THR A 80 20.72 9.37 -8.92
C THR A 80 20.74 8.82 -7.50
N SER A 81 19.87 9.33 -6.63
CA SER A 81 19.79 8.98 -5.21
C SER A 81 18.79 7.86 -4.92
N GLY A 82 17.83 7.62 -5.83
CA GLY A 82 16.71 6.69 -5.59
C GLY A 82 15.69 7.21 -4.57
N LEU A 83 15.75 8.49 -4.21
CA LEU A 83 14.88 9.10 -3.19
C LEU A 83 13.70 9.85 -3.82
N ILE A 84 12.66 10.04 -3.03
CA ILE A 84 11.52 10.91 -3.34
C ILE A 84 11.66 12.23 -2.57
N SER A 85 11.22 13.32 -3.17
CA SER A 85 11.07 14.61 -2.47
C SER A 85 9.62 14.76 -2.03
N ILE A 86 9.41 14.92 -0.73
CA ILE A 86 8.08 15.22 -0.18
C ILE A 86 7.84 16.74 -0.30
N PRO A 87 6.77 17.19 -0.96
CA PRO A 87 6.44 18.62 -1.05
C PRO A 87 6.25 19.26 0.33
N GLU A 88 6.59 20.55 0.49
CA GLU A 88 6.39 21.27 1.77
C GLU A 88 4.93 21.31 2.21
N ASN A 89 4.01 21.27 1.26
CA ASN A 89 2.57 21.24 1.50
C ASN A 89 1.98 19.82 1.61
N PHE A 90 2.82 18.78 1.64
CA PHE A 90 2.35 17.41 1.76
C PHE A 90 1.57 17.23 3.05
N CYS A 91 0.36 16.66 2.95
CA CYS A 91 -0.54 16.47 4.09
C CYS A 91 -0.99 17.77 4.80
N ASN A 92 -0.83 18.95 4.18
CA ASN A 92 -1.42 20.19 4.71
C ASN A 92 -2.90 20.28 4.31
N ILE A 93 -3.77 20.16 5.31
CA ILE A 93 -5.21 20.39 5.19
C ILE A 93 -5.44 21.84 5.60
N ALA A 94 -5.57 22.74 4.62
CA ALA A 94 -5.95 24.14 4.83
C ALA A 94 -7.48 24.28 4.86
#